data_AF-A0A1C6PZA2-F1
#
_entry.id   AF-A0A1C6PZA2-F1
#
_cell.length_a   1.000
_cell.length_b   1.000
_cell.length_c   1.000
_cell.angle_alpha   90.00
_cell.angle_beta   90.00
_cell.angle_gamma   90.00
#
_symmetry.space_group_name_H-M   'P 1'
#
loop_
_entity.id
_entity.type
_entity.pdbx_description
1 polymer ?
#
loop_
_entity_poly.entity_id
_entity_poly.type
_entity_poly.pdbx_seq_one_letter_code
_entity_poly.pdbx_strand_id
1 'polypeptide(L)'
;MHYMAAHGMRRARPAELVPGTVSVITARMDYLPRGTPDGWQAVEFARLERRGEGIVSLYARGRDYHKVLRSRLSKLAERIAEEVGPFGHRAFTDSAPVLEAELASRSGQGWRGKHTLVLDREAGSMFFLGEIYVDMALPPSEPVGAHCGSCRACIDVCPTGAIIAPYRLDARRCISYLTIEHAGPIPVELRPLMANRVYGCDDCQLICPWNKFARQSALPDFDAREGLTGRQLAELFAWSEEEFLRHTEGSPIRRIGHERWLRNVAIALGNALRAGDESARAALETRLSHPSALVREHVEWALGLSAG
;
A
#
# COMPACT_ATOMS: atom_id res chain seq x y z
N MET A 1 -5.59 -9.47 10.66
CA MET A 1 -4.72 -10.53 11.23
C MET A 1 -5.22 -11.97 11.00
N HIS A 2 -6.53 -12.21 10.82
CA HIS A 2 -7.07 -13.54 10.51
C HIS A 2 -6.41 -14.23 9.30
N TYR A 3 -6.06 -13.48 8.25
CA TYR A 3 -5.34 -14.00 7.08
C TYR A 3 -4.01 -14.69 7.44
N MET A 4 -3.21 -14.10 8.35
CA MET A 4 -1.93 -14.70 8.74
C MET A 4 -2.12 -15.98 9.54
N ALA A 5 -3.14 -16.02 10.41
CA ALA A 5 -3.46 -17.18 11.24
C ALA A 5 -4.07 -18.34 10.43
N ALA A 6 -4.88 -18.04 9.41
CA ALA A 6 -5.60 -19.03 8.62
C ALA A 6 -4.71 -19.95 7.77
N HIS A 7 -3.48 -19.54 7.47
CA HIS A 7 -2.60 -20.25 6.53
C HIS A 7 -1.36 -20.91 7.18
N GLY A 8 -1.13 -20.69 8.49
CA GLY A 8 -0.12 -21.40 9.29
C GLY A 8 1.25 -21.55 8.61
N MET A 9 1.80 -22.77 8.62
CA MET A 9 3.12 -23.10 8.06
C MET A 9 3.16 -23.20 6.52
N ARG A 10 2.01 -23.30 5.84
CA ARG A 10 1.96 -23.35 4.36
C ARG A 10 2.63 -22.14 3.72
N ARG A 11 2.70 -21.02 4.46
CA ARG A 11 3.36 -19.78 4.05
C ARG A 11 4.88 -19.85 4.00
N ALA A 12 5.45 -20.66 4.88
CA ALA A 12 6.90 -20.81 5.05
C ALA A 12 7.45 -22.03 4.30
N ARG A 13 6.58 -22.87 3.74
CA ARG A 13 6.95 -24.14 3.09
C ARG A 13 6.40 -24.16 1.66
N PRO A 14 7.22 -23.75 0.66
CA PRO A 14 6.78 -23.65 -0.72
C PRO A 14 6.12 -24.92 -1.28
N ALA A 15 6.66 -26.09 -0.95
CA ALA A 15 6.13 -27.38 -1.37
C ALA A 15 4.73 -27.71 -0.81
N GLU A 16 4.34 -27.13 0.34
CA GLU A 16 2.98 -27.28 0.90
C GLU A 16 1.97 -26.33 0.24
N LEU A 17 2.44 -25.22 -0.34
CA LEU A 17 1.60 -24.28 -1.09
C LEU A 17 1.42 -24.73 -2.54
N VAL A 18 2.49 -25.24 -3.16
CA VAL A 18 2.52 -25.79 -4.52
C VAL A 18 3.36 -27.07 -4.51
N PRO A 19 2.71 -28.25 -4.53
CA PRO A 19 3.41 -29.53 -4.56
C PRO A 19 4.43 -29.59 -5.70
N GLY A 20 5.62 -30.13 -5.42
CA GLY A 20 6.71 -30.23 -6.39
C GLY A 20 7.62 -28.99 -6.50
N THR A 21 7.33 -27.90 -5.78
CA THR A 21 8.22 -26.72 -5.79
C THR A 21 9.61 -27.06 -5.23
N VAL A 22 10.64 -26.78 -6.02
CA VAL A 22 12.05 -26.94 -5.66
C VAL A 22 12.74 -25.59 -5.46
N SER A 23 12.44 -24.61 -6.33
CA SER A 23 13.03 -23.28 -6.27
C SER A 23 11.97 -22.19 -6.38
N VAL A 24 12.32 -20.96 -6.00
CA VAL A 24 11.48 -19.78 -6.18
C VAL A 24 12.27 -18.69 -6.88
N ILE A 25 11.75 -18.19 -7.98
CA ILE A 25 12.26 -17.01 -8.68
C ILE A 25 11.52 -15.80 -8.12
N THR A 26 12.25 -14.86 -7.52
CA THR A 26 11.68 -13.59 -7.05
C THR A 26 11.94 -12.50 -8.10
N ALA A 27 10.90 -11.77 -8.47
CA ALA A 27 10.97 -10.63 -9.35
C ALA A 27 10.56 -9.35 -8.62
N ARG A 28 11.06 -8.21 -9.09
CA ARG A 28 10.59 -6.88 -8.68
C ARG A 28 10.13 -6.07 -9.88
N MET A 29 9.23 -5.13 -9.62
CA MET A 29 8.74 -4.20 -10.65
C MET A 29 8.52 -2.81 -10.07
N ASP A 30 9.29 -1.84 -10.54
CA ASP A 30 9.24 -0.46 -10.08
C ASP A 30 7.89 0.19 -10.42
N TYR A 31 7.32 0.96 -9.49
CA TYR A 31 5.97 1.55 -9.63
C TYR A 31 5.92 3.07 -9.52
N LEU A 32 7.04 3.74 -9.24
CA LEU A 32 7.05 5.20 -9.19
C LEU A 32 6.60 5.76 -10.56
N PRO A 33 5.57 6.61 -10.65
CA PRO A 33 5.02 7.05 -11.94
C PRO A 33 6.06 7.65 -12.89
N ARG A 34 5.87 7.49 -14.20
CA ARG A 34 6.82 7.99 -15.23
C ARG A 34 7.01 9.49 -15.19
N GLY A 35 5.94 10.23 -14.87
CA GLY A 35 5.94 11.69 -14.74
C GLY A 35 6.40 12.21 -13.38
N THR A 36 7.02 11.37 -12.54
CA THR A 36 7.44 11.79 -11.20
C THR A 36 8.55 12.83 -11.28
N PRO A 37 8.39 14.04 -10.70
CA PRO A 37 9.39 15.09 -10.78
C PRO A 37 10.61 14.83 -9.90
N ASP A 38 11.69 15.58 -10.12
CA ASP A 38 12.80 15.64 -9.18
C ASP A 38 12.32 16.15 -7.81
N GLY A 39 12.94 15.65 -6.74
CA GLY A 39 12.55 16.01 -5.37
C GLY A 39 11.15 15.52 -4.97
N TRP A 40 10.59 14.52 -5.68
CA TRP A 40 9.25 13.98 -5.46
C TRP A 40 8.92 13.66 -4.00
N GLN A 41 9.88 13.20 -3.20
CA GLN A 41 9.66 12.92 -1.77
C GLN A 41 9.18 14.18 -1.03
N ALA A 42 9.78 15.33 -1.30
CA ALA A 42 9.38 16.62 -0.71
C ALA A 42 8.04 17.08 -1.28
N VAL A 43 7.79 16.88 -2.57
CA VAL A 43 6.49 17.20 -3.21
C VAL A 43 5.37 16.39 -2.56
N GLU A 44 5.57 15.10 -2.32
CA GLU A 44 4.59 14.21 -1.69
C GLU A 44 4.38 14.54 -0.21
N PHE A 45 5.44 14.87 0.54
CA PHE A 45 5.29 15.36 1.92
C PHE A 45 4.53 16.69 1.99
N ALA A 46 4.79 17.62 1.08
CA ALA A 46 4.12 18.93 1.05
C ALA A 46 2.60 18.83 0.82
N ARG A 47 2.10 17.70 0.30
CA ARG A 47 0.65 17.45 0.16
C ARG A 47 -0.06 17.35 1.49
N LEU A 48 0.65 17.02 2.58
CA LEU A 48 0.07 16.99 3.93
C LEU A 48 -0.37 18.37 4.41
N GLU A 49 0.26 19.43 3.91
CA GLU A 49 -0.11 20.81 4.21
C GLU A 49 -1.34 21.28 3.41
N ARG A 50 -1.68 20.58 2.31
CA ARG A 50 -2.86 20.85 1.49
C ARG A 50 -4.05 20.10 2.07
N ARG A 51 -4.54 20.57 3.21
CA ARG A 51 -5.50 19.84 4.07
C ARG A 51 -6.82 19.47 3.38
N GLY A 52 -7.26 20.28 2.41
CA GLY A 52 -8.44 19.99 1.58
C GLY A 52 -8.22 18.90 0.52
N GLU A 53 -6.99 18.46 0.27
CA GLU A 53 -6.66 17.42 -0.72
C GLU A 53 -6.67 16.02 -0.10
N GLY A 54 -7.28 15.03 -0.77
CA GLY A 54 -7.17 13.63 -0.37
C GLY A 54 -5.87 12.97 -0.85
N ILE A 55 -5.13 12.33 0.05
CA ILE A 55 -3.90 11.60 -0.29
C ILE A 55 -4.17 10.11 -0.45
N VAL A 56 -3.85 9.62 -1.65
CA VAL A 56 -3.76 8.21 -2.00
C VAL A 56 -2.28 7.84 -2.15
N SER A 57 -1.88 6.75 -1.49
CA SER A 57 -0.53 6.18 -1.58
C SER A 57 -0.12 5.92 -3.03
N LEU A 58 1.15 6.18 -3.36
CA LEU A 58 1.71 6.13 -4.70
C LEU A 58 1.43 4.82 -5.42
N TYR A 59 1.51 3.68 -4.72
CA TYR A 59 1.33 2.35 -5.34
C TYR A 59 -0.10 2.12 -5.87
N ALA A 60 -1.08 2.88 -5.37
CA ALA A 60 -2.50 2.67 -5.64
C ALA A 60 -3.10 3.64 -6.66
N ARG A 61 -2.30 4.59 -7.17
CA ARG A 61 -2.76 5.64 -8.10
C ARG A 61 -2.98 5.13 -9.52
N GLY A 62 -2.28 4.07 -9.90
CA GLY A 62 -2.39 3.45 -11.22
C GLY A 62 -3.37 2.27 -11.25
N ARG A 63 -3.10 1.36 -12.19
CA ARG A 63 -3.75 0.07 -12.33
C ARG A 63 -3.35 -0.86 -11.18
N ASP A 64 -4.27 -1.75 -10.84
CA ASP A 64 -4.07 -2.84 -9.89
C ASP A 64 -2.86 -3.71 -10.26
N TYR A 65 -1.80 -3.56 -9.46
CA TYR A 65 -0.53 -4.26 -9.66
C TYR A 65 -0.69 -5.77 -9.63
N HIS A 66 -1.67 -6.33 -8.91
CA HIS A 66 -1.91 -7.76 -8.89
C HIS A 66 -2.17 -8.31 -10.29
N LYS A 67 -2.91 -7.57 -11.12
CA LYS A 67 -3.21 -7.97 -12.51
C LYS A 67 -1.97 -7.79 -13.40
N VAL A 68 -1.26 -6.68 -13.23
CA VAL A 68 -0.06 -6.35 -14.03
C VAL A 68 1.06 -7.36 -13.76
N LEU A 69 1.42 -7.59 -12.48
CA LEU A 69 2.47 -8.53 -12.10
C LEU A 69 2.12 -9.96 -12.50
N ARG A 70 0.91 -10.45 -12.21
CA ARG A 70 0.52 -11.82 -12.64
C ARG A 70 0.68 -12.01 -14.14
N SER A 71 0.18 -11.08 -14.95
CA SER A 71 0.32 -11.14 -16.40
C SER A 71 1.78 -11.18 -16.85
N ARG A 72 2.64 -10.36 -16.22
CA ARG A 72 4.07 -10.27 -16.54
C ARG A 72 4.85 -11.50 -16.09
N LEU A 73 4.55 -12.04 -14.91
CA LEU A 73 5.16 -13.28 -14.40
C LEU A 73 4.76 -14.49 -15.24
N SER A 74 3.51 -14.58 -15.69
CA SER A 74 3.07 -15.61 -16.63
C SER A 74 3.85 -15.55 -17.95
N LYS A 75 4.02 -14.36 -18.53
CA LYS A 75 4.85 -14.18 -19.74
C LYS A 75 6.31 -14.55 -19.50
N LEU A 76 6.85 -14.28 -18.31
CA LEU A 76 8.20 -14.70 -17.96
C LEU A 76 8.30 -16.23 -17.88
N ALA A 77 7.32 -16.91 -17.28
CA ALA A 77 7.28 -18.36 -17.22
C ALA A 77 7.14 -19.00 -18.61
N GLU A 78 6.30 -18.44 -19.48
CA GLU A 78 6.18 -18.85 -20.89
C GLU A 78 7.53 -18.77 -21.61
N ARG A 79 8.25 -17.65 -21.47
CA ARG A 79 9.58 -17.48 -22.05
C ARG A 79 10.62 -18.43 -21.48
N ILE A 80 10.54 -18.77 -20.19
CA ILE A 80 11.41 -19.79 -19.60
C ILE A 80 11.11 -21.15 -20.24
N ALA A 81 9.83 -21.49 -20.44
CA ALA A 81 9.41 -22.76 -21.04
C ALA A 81 9.85 -22.91 -22.50
N GLU A 82 9.96 -21.80 -23.25
CA GLU A 82 10.53 -21.79 -24.61
C GLU A 82 12.00 -22.24 -24.62
N GLU A 83 12.75 -21.94 -23.56
CA GLU A 83 14.19 -22.26 -23.46
C GLU A 83 14.47 -23.65 -22.85
N VAL A 84 13.68 -24.07 -21.86
CA VAL A 84 13.96 -25.29 -21.08
C VAL A 84 12.94 -26.41 -21.29
N GLY A 85 11.92 -26.18 -22.12
CA GLY A 85 10.76 -27.05 -22.27
C GLY A 85 9.71 -26.85 -21.17
N PRO A 86 8.58 -27.58 -21.23
CA PRO A 86 7.52 -27.48 -20.22
C PRO A 86 8.01 -27.86 -18.82
N PHE A 87 7.64 -27.04 -17.82
CA PHE A 87 8.00 -27.25 -16.41
C PHE A 87 6.85 -26.83 -15.49
N GLY A 88 6.77 -27.43 -14.31
CA GLY A 88 5.77 -27.10 -13.30
C GLY A 88 6.05 -25.76 -12.65
N HIS A 89 5.10 -24.83 -12.74
CA HIS A 89 5.26 -23.52 -12.14
C HIS A 89 3.95 -22.88 -11.68
N ARG A 90 4.08 -21.92 -10.76
CA ARG A 90 2.96 -21.06 -10.35
C ARG A 90 3.43 -19.68 -9.93
N ALA A 91 2.82 -18.65 -10.50
CA ALA A 91 3.09 -17.26 -10.19
C ALA A 91 2.24 -16.74 -9.02
N PHE A 92 2.82 -15.89 -8.18
CA PHE A 92 2.20 -15.25 -7.02
C PHE A 92 2.57 -13.77 -6.93
N THR A 93 1.68 -12.99 -6.30
CA THR A 93 1.92 -11.60 -5.91
C THR A 93 0.80 -11.17 -4.94
N ASP A 94 1.14 -10.94 -3.67
CA ASP A 94 0.36 -10.32 -2.56
C ASP A 94 -1.01 -10.94 -2.19
N SER A 95 -1.67 -11.65 -3.10
CA SER A 95 -2.98 -12.28 -2.94
C SER A 95 -2.91 -13.73 -2.47
N ALA A 96 -1.70 -14.27 -2.30
CA ALA A 96 -1.45 -15.64 -1.89
C ALA A 96 -0.66 -15.62 -0.58
N PRO A 97 -0.70 -16.71 0.20
CA PRO A 97 -0.11 -16.71 1.52
C PRO A 97 1.41 -16.94 1.42
N VAL A 98 2.10 -16.15 0.61
CA VAL A 98 3.55 -16.16 0.40
C VAL A 98 4.21 -15.23 1.44
N LEU A 99 5.52 -15.40 1.65
CA LEU A 99 6.35 -14.49 2.44
C LEU A 99 7.28 -13.73 1.49
N GLU A 100 6.70 -12.91 0.63
CA GLU A 100 7.37 -12.24 -0.51
C GLU A 100 8.63 -11.51 -0.06
N ALA A 101 8.54 -10.77 1.03
CA ALA A 101 9.69 -10.01 1.54
C ALA A 101 10.84 -10.89 2.08
N GLU A 102 10.51 -12.06 2.63
CA GLU A 102 11.54 -13.02 3.08
C GLU A 102 12.21 -13.66 1.87
N LEU A 103 11.42 -14.06 0.87
CA LEU A 103 11.93 -14.61 -0.38
C LEU A 103 12.82 -13.61 -1.12
N ALA A 104 12.39 -12.35 -1.21
CA ALA A 104 13.18 -11.27 -1.78
C ALA A 104 14.51 -11.05 -1.04
N SER A 105 14.50 -11.14 0.28
CA SER A 105 15.72 -11.00 1.09
C SER A 105 16.70 -12.16 0.85
N ARG A 106 16.18 -13.39 0.70
CA ARG A 106 16.97 -14.59 0.45
C ARG A 106 17.47 -14.72 -0.98
N SER A 107 16.70 -14.21 -1.95
CA SER A 107 17.03 -14.30 -3.37
C SER A 107 17.86 -13.12 -3.88
N GLY A 108 18.43 -12.32 -2.98
CA GLY A 108 19.29 -11.18 -3.34
C GLY A 108 18.56 -9.96 -3.92
N GLN A 109 17.22 -9.90 -3.89
CA GLN A 109 16.45 -8.76 -4.41
C GLN A 109 16.49 -7.53 -3.50
N GLY A 110 17.01 -7.68 -2.27
CA GLY A 110 17.11 -6.58 -1.33
C GLY A 110 17.27 -7.05 0.12
N TRP A 111 17.10 -6.13 1.06
CA TRP A 111 17.10 -6.42 2.50
C TRP A 111 15.84 -5.86 3.16
N ARG A 112 15.45 -6.42 4.31
CA ARG A 112 14.36 -5.87 5.12
C ARG A 112 14.79 -4.53 5.73
N GLY A 113 14.08 -3.44 5.43
CA GLY A 113 14.23 -2.15 6.10
C GLY A 113 13.61 -2.14 7.50
N LYS A 114 14.04 -1.21 8.38
CA LYS A 114 13.49 -1.08 9.75
C LYS A 114 11.97 -0.83 9.77
N HIS A 115 11.42 -0.25 8.71
CA HIS A 115 9.99 -0.05 8.47
C HIS A 115 9.26 -1.27 7.91
N THR A 116 9.92 -2.44 7.83
CA THR A 116 9.32 -3.70 7.38
C THR A 116 8.94 -3.75 5.90
N LEU A 117 9.55 -2.97 5.02
CA LEU A 117 9.49 -3.24 3.57
C LEU A 117 10.84 -3.74 3.08
N VAL A 118 10.89 -4.27 1.86
CA VAL A 118 12.15 -4.62 1.19
C VAL A 118 12.76 -3.34 0.61
N LEU A 119 14.07 -3.20 0.80
CA LEU A 119 14.88 -2.13 0.22
C LEU A 119 15.89 -2.75 -0.74
N ASP A 120 16.09 -2.09 -1.86
CA ASP A 120 17.08 -2.39 -2.89
C ASP A 120 18.04 -1.19 -3.00
N ARG A 121 19.32 -1.48 -3.28
CA ARG A 121 20.38 -0.47 -3.30
C ARG A 121 20.22 0.53 -4.46
N GLU A 122 19.63 0.09 -5.57
CA GLU A 122 19.50 0.82 -6.82
C GLU A 122 18.08 1.25 -7.14
N ALA A 123 17.09 0.81 -6.35
CA ALA A 123 15.67 1.10 -6.54
C ALA A 123 14.90 1.52 -5.28
N GLY A 124 15.56 1.59 -4.11
CA GLY A 124 14.89 1.98 -2.87
C GLY A 124 13.81 0.96 -2.47
N SER A 125 12.57 1.39 -2.28
CA SER A 125 11.42 0.52 -1.91
C SER A 125 10.20 0.72 -2.82
N MET A 126 10.34 1.49 -3.91
CA MET A 126 9.22 1.87 -4.78
C MET A 126 8.98 0.81 -5.87
N PHE A 127 8.89 -0.45 -5.46
CA PHE A 127 8.63 -1.59 -6.33
C PHE A 127 7.66 -2.60 -5.70
N PHE A 128 6.96 -3.33 -6.56
CA PHE A 128 6.19 -4.51 -6.20
C PHE A 128 7.05 -5.77 -6.25
N LEU A 129 6.66 -6.77 -5.47
CA LEU A 129 7.26 -8.11 -5.48
C LEU A 129 6.31 -9.12 -6.13
N GLY A 130 6.90 -10.12 -6.77
CA GLY A 130 6.19 -11.29 -7.23
C GLY A 130 7.11 -12.48 -7.39
N GLU A 131 6.54 -13.67 -7.29
CA GLU A 131 7.29 -14.91 -7.21
C GLU A 131 6.79 -15.90 -8.25
N ILE A 132 7.71 -16.70 -8.80
CA ILE A 132 7.39 -17.89 -9.60
C ILE A 132 7.96 -19.09 -8.87
N TYR A 133 7.07 -19.94 -8.36
CA TYR A 133 7.46 -21.21 -7.75
C TYR A 133 7.67 -22.19 -8.89
N VAL A 134 8.79 -22.91 -8.89
CA VAL A 134 9.19 -23.79 -9.99
C VAL A 134 9.63 -25.16 -9.45
N ASP A 135 9.39 -26.21 -10.22
CA ASP A 135 9.81 -27.59 -9.90
C ASP A 135 11.25 -27.92 -10.33
N MET A 136 11.96 -26.92 -10.86
CA MET A 136 13.36 -27.02 -11.25
C MET A 136 14.30 -26.59 -10.13
N ALA A 137 15.42 -27.30 -9.99
CA ALA A 137 16.52 -26.87 -9.14
C ALA A 137 17.30 -25.73 -9.81
N LEU A 138 17.36 -24.57 -9.16
CA LEU A 138 18.13 -23.42 -9.61
C LEU A 138 19.27 -23.15 -8.62
N PRO A 139 20.44 -22.68 -9.10
CA PRO A 139 21.48 -22.19 -8.20
C PRO A 139 20.93 -21.08 -7.30
N PRO A 140 21.14 -21.14 -5.97
CA PRO A 140 20.67 -20.09 -5.08
C PRO A 140 21.41 -18.79 -5.34
N SER A 141 20.70 -17.66 -5.25
CA SER A 141 21.31 -16.34 -5.22
C SER A 141 21.85 -16.03 -3.82
N GLU A 142 22.88 -15.19 -3.76
CA GLU A 142 23.40 -14.70 -2.48
C GLU A 142 22.43 -13.68 -1.85
N PRO A 143 22.13 -13.79 -0.54
CA PRO A 143 21.28 -12.83 0.14
C PRO A 143 21.99 -11.48 0.32
N VAL A 144 21.19 -10.40 0.40
CA VAL A 144 21.73 -9.05 0.64
C VAL A 144 21.70 -8.71 2.13
N GLY A 145 22.82 -8.21 2.64
CA GLY A 145 22.95 -7.75 4.02
C GLY A 145 22.16 -6.47 4.32
N ALA A 146 21.85 -6.23 5.60
CA ALA A 146 21.10 -5.04 5.99
C ALA A 146 21.94 -3.75 5.88
N HIS A 147 21.38 -2.70 5.26
CA HIS A 147 22.07 -1.42 5.04
C HIS A 147 21.43 -0.21 5.75
N CYS A 148 20.52 -0.42 6.71
CA CYS A 148 19.93 0.70 7.46
C CYS A 148 20.90 1.37 8.46
N GLY A 149 21.92 0.66 8.94
CA GLY A 149 22.85 1.16 9.96
C GLY A 149 22.13 1.73 11.20
N SER A 150 22.59 2.88 11.69
CA SER A 150 21.99 3.59 12.83
C SER A 150 20.74 4.39 12.48
N CYS A 151 20.35 4.52 11.21
CA CYS A 151 19.21 5.33 10.76
C CYS A 151 17.90 4.90 11.46
N ARG A 152 17.10 5.88 11.90
CA ARG A 152 15.79 5.67 12.56
C ARG A 152 14.65 6.46 11.91
N ALA A 153 14.91 7.15 10.80
CA ALA A 153 14.01 8.13 10.21
C ALA A 153 12.57 7.62 9.99
N CYS A 154 12.41 6.38 9.52
CA CYS A 154 11.09 5.80 9.29
C CYS A 154 10.30 5.49 10.58
N ILE A 155 11.00 5.19 11.67
CA ILE A 155 10.41 5.01 13.01
C ILE A 155 9.95 6.37 13.53
N ASP A 156 10.83 7.37 13.44
CA ASP A 156 10.61 8.69 14.01
C ASP A 156 9.51 9.47 13.27
N VAL A 157 9.37 9.30 11.94
CA VAL A 157 8.33 9.97 11.16
C VAL A 157 6.94 9.32 11.30
N CYS A 158 6.85 8.07 11.76
CA CYS A 158 5.61 7.30 11.70
C CYS A 158 4.51 7.98 12.57
N PRO A 159 3.43 8.53 11.98
CA PRO A 159 2.53 9.43 12.71
C PRO A 159 1.84 8.79 13.91
N THR A 160 1.58 7.48 13.80
CA THR A 160 0.90 6.68 14.82
C THR A 160 1.86 5.84 15.65
N GLY A 161 3.17 5.94 15.44
CA GLY A 161 4.15 5.06 16.10
C GLY A 161 3.90 3.57 15.81
N ALA A 162 3.42 3.24 14.61
CA ALA A 162 3.14 1.85 14.23
C ALA A 162 4.42 1.01 14.12
N ILE A 163 5.57 1.61 13.81
CA ILE A 163 6.86 0.92 13.81
C ILE A 163 7.43 0.97 15.24
N ILE A 164 7.09 -0.05 16.04
CA ILE A 164 7.39 -0.08 17.48
C ILE A 164 8.85 -0.41 17.80
N ALA A 165 9.57 -1.02 16.86
CA ALA A 165 11.00 -1.31 16.92
C ALA A 165 11.52 -1.62 15.51
N PRO A 166 12.84 -1.63 15.27
CA PRO A 166 13.41 -2.11 14.01
C PRO A 166 12.79 -3.46 13.60
N TYR A 167 12.25 -3.53 12.38
CA TYR A 167 11.65 -4.72 11.79
C TYR A 167 10.35 -5.20 12.46
N ARG A 168 9.76 -4.41 13.36
CA ARG A 168 8.52 -4.73 14.08
C ARG A 168 7.47 -3.64 13.87
N LEU A 169 6.35 -4.02 13.26
CA LEU A 169 5.21 -3.16 12.98
C LEU A 169 3.98 -3.66 13.74
N ASP A 170 3.29 -2.76 14.45
CA ASP A 170 1.92 -2.99 14.92
C ASP A 170 0.93 -2.54 13.84
N ALA A 171 0.41 -3.50 13.07
CA ALA A 171 -0.55 -3.24 12.01
C ALA A 171 -1.80 -2.50 12.50
N ARG A 172 -2.23 -2.70 13.76
CA ARG A 172 -3.42 -2.05 14.31
C ARG A 172 -3.29 -0.53 14.42
N ARG A 173 -2.06 -0.02 14.37
CA ARG A 173 -1.74 1.42 14.37
C ARG A 173 -1.32 1.92 12.99
N CYS A 174 -0.97 1.04 12.06
CA CYS A 174 -0.47 1.43 10.74
C CYS A 174 -1.59 2.07 9.91
N ILE A 175 -1.42 3.32 9.48
CA ILE A 175 -2.41 4.04 8.66
C ILE A 175 -2.74 3.27 7.38
N SER A 176 -1.74 2.62 6.76
CA SER A 176 -1.96 1.78 5.57
C SER A 176 -2.93 0.61 5.89
N TYR A 177 -2.70 -0.13 6.97
CA TYR A 177 -3.61 -1.19 7.40
C TYR A 177 -5.00 -0.65 7.76
N LEU A 178 -5.07 0.47 8.49
CA LEU A 178 -6.33 1.07 8.93
C LEU A 178 -7.21 1.50 7.76
N THR A 179 -6.61 2.10 6.74
CA THR A 179 -7.34 2.60 5.56
C THR A 179 -7.74 1.49 4.58
N ILE A 180 -6.99 0.37 4.56
CA ILE A 180 -7.14 -0.69 3.55
C ILE A 180 -7.78 -1.96 4.11
N GLU A 181 -7.22 -2.51 5.19
CA GLU A 181 -7.56 -3.85 5.68
C GLU A 181 -8.57 -3.83 6.82
N HIS A 182 -8.52 -2.80 7.67
CA HIS A 182 -9.43 -2.69 8.81
C HIS A 182 -10.84 -2.38 8.31
N ALA A 183 -11.78 -3.28 8.60
CA ALA A 183 -13.18 -3.13 8.20
C ALA A 183 -13.98 -2.20 9.10
N GLY A 184 -13.65 -2.16 10.39
CA GLY A 184 -14.45 -1.50 11.42
C GLY A 184 -14.12 -0.03 11.66
N PRO A 185 -14.58 0.52 12.80
CA PRO A 185 -14.27 1.90 13.17
C PRO A 185 -12.79 2.07 13.48
N ILE A 186 -12.21 3.17 13.01
CA ILE A 186 -10.81 3.50 13.33
C ILE A 186 -10.78 4.09 14.75
N PRO A 187 -9.88 3.65 15.64
CA PRO A 187 -9.80 4.17 17.01
C PRO A 187 -9.70 5.69 17.06
N VAL A 188 -10.47 6.32 17.94
CA VAL A 188 -10.63 7.79 18.02
C VAL A 188 -9.29 8.51 18.17
N GLU A 189 -8.38 7.95 18.97
CA GLU A 189 -7.06 8.49 19.25
C GLU A 189 -6.12 8.45 18.03
N LEU A 190 -6.41 7.63 17.01
CA LEU A 190 -5.62 7.53 15.79
C LEU A 190 -6.13 8.46 14.68
N ARG A 191 -7.42 8.84 14.70
CA ARG A 191 -8.05 9.65 13.64
C ARG A 191 -7.33 10.99 13.40
N PRO A 192 -6.94 11.79 14.43
CA PRO A 192 -6.17 13.02 14.22
C PRO A 192 -4.81 12.81 13.55
N LEU A 193 -4.18 11.66 13.79
CA LEU A 193 -2.82 11.35 13.30
C LEU A 193 -2.81 10.92 11.83
N MET A 194 -3.99 10.66 11.24
CA MET A 194 -4.10 10.25 9.83
C MET A 194 -3.95 11.42 8.85
N ALA A 195 -4.09 12.67 9.32
CA ALA A 195 -4.15 13.89 8.50
C ALA A 195 -5.15 13.72 7.34
N ASN A 196 -4.73 13.98 6.10
CA ASN A 196 -5.53 13.88 4.88
C ASN A 196 -5.29 12.58 4.07
N ARG A 197 -4.76 11.52 4.69
CA ARG A 197 -4.53 10.21 4.04
C ARG A 197 -5.83 9.41 3.97
N VAL A 198 -6.34 9.17 2.76
CA VAL A 198 -7.62 8.46 2.52
C VAL A 198 -7.43 7.01 2.06
N TYR A 199 -6.24 6.67 1.55
CA TYR A 199 -5.91 5.29 1.17
C TYR A 199 -4.39 5.04 1.20
N GLY A 200 -3.93 4.13 2.07
CA GLY A 200 -2.51 3.84 2.25
C GLY A 200 -1.75 4.94 3.00
N CYS A 201 -0.45 4.73 3.21
CA CYS A 201 0.45 5.70 3.81
C CYS A 201 1.88 5.43 3.35
N ASP A 202 2.55 6.45 2.82
CA ASP A 202 3.90 6.33 2.27
C ASP A 202 4.98 6.92 3.18
N ASP A 203 4.64 7.58 4.29
CA ASP A 203 5.58 8.36 5.10
C ASP A 203 6.89 7.64 5.44
N CYS A 204 6.79 6.37 5.85
CA CYS A 204 7.96 5.56 6.21
C CYS A 204 8.87 5.23 5.00
N GLN A 205 8.31 5.23 3.79
CA GLN A 205 9.04 5.18 2.53
C GLN A 205 9.53 6.57 2.15
N LEU A 206 8.68 7.60 2.17
CA LEU A 206 9.03 8.96 1.76
C LEU A 206 10.22 9.53 2.54
N ILE A 207 10.35 9.23 3.83
CA ILE A 207 11.50 9.67 4.63
C ILE A 207 12.75 8.80 4.43
N CYS A 208 12.62 7.60 3.86
CA CYS A 208 13.72 6.65 3.78
C CYS A 208 14.80 7.17 2.82
N PRO A 209 16.07 7.31 3.27
CA PRO A 209 17.13 7.89 2.45
C PRO A 209 17.50 7.02 1.24
N TRP A 210 17.12 5.74 1.24
CA TRP A 210 17.31 4.84 0.10
C TRP A 210 16.35 5.13 -1.06
N ASN A 211 15.22 5.80 -0.82
CA ASN A 211 14.27 6.15 -1.88
C ASN A 211 14.73 7.30 -2.78
N LYS A 212 15.86 7.95 -2.47
CA LYS A 212 16.55 8.80 -3.47
C LYS A 212 17.04 8.00 -4.68
N PHE A 213 17.18 6.67 -4.54
CA PHE A 213 17.51 5.76 -5.62
C PHE A 213 16.27 5.11 -6.25
N ALA A 214 15.06 5.50 -5.85
CA ALA A 214 13.84 4.96 -6.44
C ALA A 214 13.80 5.17 -7.95
N ARG A 215 13.45 4.12 -8.68
CA ARG A 215 13.35 4.14 -10.15
C ARG A 215 11.91 4.41 -10.56
N GLN A 216 11.76 5.26 -11.57
CA GLN A 216 10.50 5.41 -12.28
C GLN A 216 10.16 4.10 -13.00
N SER A 217 8.87 3.78 -13.04
CA SER A 217 8.39 2.60 -13.74
C SER A 217 8.60 2.74 -15.24
N ALA A 218 8.93 1.64 -15.90
CA ALA A 218 8.88 1.58 -17.36
C ALA A 218 7.45 1.41 -17.90
N LEU A 219 6.46 1.15 -17.04
CA LEU A 219 5.09 0.82 -17.45
C LEU A 219 4.14 2.01 -17.28
N PRO A 220 3.29 2.30 -18.29
CA PRO A 220 2.22 3.30 -18.14
C PRO A 220 1.16 2.86 -17.13
N ASP A 221 1.04 1.56 -16.84
CA ASP A 221 0.02 1.01 -15.94
C ASP A 221 0.09 1.61 -14.52
N PHE A 222 1.24 2.12 -14.08
CA PHE A 222 1.41 2.70 -12.74
C PHE A 222 1.39 4.22 -12.72
N ASP A 223 1.15 4.86 -13.87
CA ASP A 223 0.93 6.31 -13.88
C ASP A 223 -0.35 6.67 -13.12
N ALA A 224 -0.32 7.83 -12.47
CA ALA A 224 -1.45 8.29 -11.68
C ALA A 224 -2.67 8.54 -12.58
N ARG A 225 -3.78 7.90 -12.23
CA ARG A 225 -5.06 8.10 -12.91
C ARG A 225 -5.66 9.43 -12.53
N GLU A 226 -6.41 9.99 -13.47
CA GLU A 226 -7.16 11.22 -13.25
C GLU A 226 -8.08 11.10 -12.03
N GLY A 227 -8.06 12.11 -11.17
CA GLY A 227 -8.93 12.18 -10.00
C GLY A 227 -8.46 11.42 -8.76
N LEU A 228 -7.34 10.69 -8.81
CA LEU A 228 -6.73 10.06 -7.62
C LEU A 228 -5.56 10.86 -7.02
N THR A 229 -5.14 11.94 -7.68
CA THR A 229 -4.13 12.89 -7.21
C THR A 229 -4.72 14.30 -7.30
N GLY A 230 -4.48 15.16 -6.30
CA GLY A 230 -4.93 16.55 -6.33
C GLY A 230 -6.43 16.78 -6.05
N ARG A 231 -7.25 15.73 -5.94
CA ARG A 231 -8.70 15.88 -5.76
C ARG A 231 -9.05 16.36 -4.35
N GLN A 232 -10.00 17.29 -4.27
CA GLN A 232 -10.50 17.80 -2.99
C GLN A 232 -11.30 16.75 -2.23
N LEU A 233 -11.19 16.76 -0.90
CA LEU A 233 -11.87 15.84 0.01
C LEU A 233 -13.38 15.93 -0.12
N ALA A 234 -13.93 17.13 -0.26
CA ALA A 234 -15.37 17.34 -0.46
C ALA A 234 -15.89 16.61 -1.72
N GLU A 235 -15.12 16.65 -2.83
CA GLU A 235 -15.47 15.93 -4.05
C GLU A 235 -15.37 14.40 -3.86
N LEU A 236 -14.30 13.92 -3.22
CA LEU A 236 -14.11 12.49 -2.94
C LEU A 236 -15.24 11.93 -2.04
N PHE A 237 -15.78 12.76 -1.15
CA PHE A 237 -16.87 12.41 -0.22
C PHE A 237 -18.26 12.48 -0.87
N ALA A 238 -18.41 13.33 -1.89
CA ALA A 238 -19.64 13.48 -2.66
C ALA A 238 -19.92 12.31 -3.60
N TRP A 239 -18.91 11.50 -3.93
CA TRP A 239 -19.09 10.31 -4.77
C TRP A 239 -20.24 9.44 -4.27
N SER A 240 -21.15 9.09 -5.16
CA SER A 240 -22.05 7.96 -4.99
C SER A 240 -21.28 6.64 -5.10
N GLU A 241 -21.91 5.53 -4.73
CA GLU A 241 -21.28 4.21 -4.87
C GLU A 241 -20.97 3.88 -6.34
N GLU A 242 -21.85 4.27 -7.27
CA GLU A 242 -21.62 4.11 -8.71
C GLU A 242 -20.39 4.89 -9.18
N GLU A 243 -20.24 6.14 -8.74
CA GLU A 243 -19.09 6.96 -9.07
C GLU A 243 -17.80 6.40 -8.47
N PHE A 244 -17.84 5.95 -7.21
CA PHE A 244 -16.71 5.27 -6.59
C PHE A 244 -16.28 4.04 -7.40
N LEU A 245 -17.22 3.18 -7.79
CA LEU A 245 -16.94 1.97 -8.57
C LEU A 245 -16.36 2.29 -9.95
N ARG A 246 -16.88 3.33 -10.60
CA ARG A 246 -16.39 3.83 -11.90
C ARG A 246 -14.98 4.41 -11.80
N HIS A 247 -14.74 5.33 -10.86
CA HIS A 247 -13.43 5.96 -10.68
C HIS A 247 -12.35 4.99 -10.21
N THR A 248 -12.71 3.98 -9.43
CA THR A 248 -11.77 2.97 -8.91
C THR A 248 -11.71 1.71 -9.76
N GLU A 249 -12.40 1.64 -10.90
CA GLU A 249 -12.38 0.46 -11.76
C GLU A 249 -10.96 0.09 -12.19
N GLY A 250 -10.51 -1.12 -11.86
CA GLY A 250 -9.15 -1.57 -12.19
C GLY A 250 -8.04 -0.96 -11.32
N SER A 251 -8.38 -0.23 -10.25
CA SER A 251 -7.46 0.22 -9.19
C SER A 251 -7.55 -0.76 -7.99
N PRO A 252 -6.47 -0.92 -7.21
CA PRO A 252 -6.54 -1.72 -5.98
C PRO A 252 -7.50 -1.11 -4.94
N ILE A 253 -7.80 0.19 -5.03
CA ILE A 253 -8.70 0.91 -4.13
C ILE A 253 -10.11 0.29 -4.11
N ARG A 254 -10.58 -0.22 -5.26
CA ARG A 254 -11.95 -0.76 -5.40
C ARG A 254 -12.28 -1.82 -4.35
N ARG A 255 -11.27 -2.56 -3.86
CA ARG A 255 -11.42 -3.65 -2.88
C ARG A 255 -11.94 -3.19 -1.51
N ILE A 256 -11.77 -1.92 -1.14
CA ILE A 256 -12.25 -1.43 0.16
C ILE A 256 -13.76 -1.19 0.16
N GLY A 257 -14.35 -0.97 -1.02
CA GLY A 257 -15.76 -0.60 -1.14
C GLY A 257 -16.04 0.83 -0.68
N HIS A 258 -17.22 1.33 -1.05
CA HIS A 258 -17.58 2.74 -0.87
C HIS A 258 -17.75 3.13 0.60
N GLU A 259 -18.27 2.24 1.45
CA GLU A 259 -18.46 2.52 2.87
C GLU A 259 -17.14 2.86 3.59
N ARG A 260 -16.09 2.04 3.39
CA ARG A 260 -14.75 2.30 3.97
C ARG A 260 -14.07 3.51 3.34
N TRP A 261 -14.34 3.77 2.06
CA TRP A 261 -13.87 4.98 1.40
C TRP A 261 -14.45 6.23 2.09
N LEU A 262 -15.76 6.30 2.27
CA LEU A 262 -16.41 7.40 2.98
C LEU A 262 -15.91 7.53 4.43
N ARG A 263 -15.73 6.40 5.14
CA ARG A 263 -15.13 6.40 6.49
C ARG A 263 -13.75 7.09 6.50
N ASN A 264 -12.87 6.74 5.57
CA ASN A 264 -11.52 7.31 5.50
C ASN A 264 -11.56 8.81 5.15
N VAL A 265 -12.39 9.18 4.17
CA VAL A 265 -12.54 10.58 3.74
C VAL A 265 -13.18 11.44 4.85
N ALA A 266 -14.12 10.91 5.63
CA ALA A 266 -14.70 11.60 6.79
C ALA A 266 -13.64 11.95 7.85
N ILE A 267 -12.68 11.05 8.11
CA ILE A 267 -11.56 11.34 9.02
C ILE A 267 -10.72 12.50 8.48
N ALA A 268 -10.37 12.46 7.20
CA ALA A 268 -9.59 13.52 6.56
C ALA A 268 -10.32 14.87 6.57
N LEU A 269 -11.62 14.89 6.27
CA LEU A 269 -12.48 16.08 6.38
C LEU A 269 -12.54 16.61 7.81
N GLY A 270 -12.68 15.75 8.82
CA GLY A 270 -12.65 16.17 10.22
C GLY A 270 -11.32 16.80 10.64
N ASN A 271 -10.21 16.27 10.13
CA ASN A 271 -8.88 16.84 10.35
C ASN A 271 -8.71 18.20 9.64
N ALA A 272 -9.25 18.35 8.42
CA ALA A 272 -9.28 19.61 7.69
C ALA A 272 -10.17 20.66 8.40
N LEU A 273 -11.33 20.24 8.91
CA LEU A 273 -12.23 21.13 9.66
C LEU A 273 -11.58 21.65 10.95
N ARG A 274 -10.95 20.77 11.75
CA ARG A 274 -10.18 21.19 12.95
C ARG A 274 -9.01 22.11 12.63
N ALA A 275 -8.56 22.10 11.38
CA ALA A 275 -7.52 22.97 10.88
C ALA A 275 -8.02 24.32 10.34
N GLY A 276 -9.34 24.57 10.35
CA GLY A 276 -9.95 25.80 9.88
C GLY A 276 -10.46 25.77 8.43
N ASP A 277 -10.50 24.61 7.77
CA ASP A 277 -11.17 24.48 6.47
C ASP A 277 -12.68 24.29 6.67
N GLU A 278 -13.41 25.40 6.73
CA GLU A 278 -14.87 25.40 6.93
C GLU A 278 -15.64 24.72 5.79
N SER A 279 -15.05 24.60 4.59
CA SER A 279 -15.70 23.88 3.48
C SER A 279 -15.92 22.39 3.80
N ALA A 280 -15.10 21.83 4.69
CA ALA A 280 -15.22 20.45 5.14
C ALA A 280 -16.51 20.19 5.94
N ARG A 281 -17.03 21.19 6.68
CA ARG A 281 -18.26 21.06 7.46
C ARG A 281 -19.46 20.74 6.58
N ALA A 282 -19.66 21.54 5.52
CA ALA A 282 -20.78 21.36 4.60
C ALA A 282 -20.74 19.96 3.95
N ALA A 283 -19.55 19.49 3.56
CA ALA A 283 -19.39 18.14 3.00
C ALA A 283 -19.78 17.05 4.01
N LEU A 284 -19.33 17.14 5.26
CA LEU A 284 -19.64 16.18 6.32
C LEU A 284 -21.15 16.12 6.61
N GLU A 285 -21.82 17.27 6.67
CA GLU A 285 -23.25 17.36 6.97
C GLU A 285 -24.13 16.59 5.95
N THR A 286 -23.69 16.48 4.70
CA THR A 286 -24.41 15.72 3.65
C THR A 286 -24.58 14.22 3.96
N ARG A 287 -23.80 13.67 4.91
CA ARG A 287 -23.81 12.23 5.25
C ARG A 287 -24.15 11.97 6.72
N LEU A 288 -24.65 12.96 7.47
CA LEU A 288 -25.05 12.78 8.88
C LEU A 288 -26.08 11.66 9.08
N SER A 289 -27.03 11.51 8.14
CA SER A 289 -28.08 10.48 8.16
C SER A 289 -27.76 9.25 7.31
N HIS A 290 -26.50 9.05 6.91
CA HIS A 290 -26.11 7.94 6.04
C HIS A 290 -26.53 6.57 6.65
N PRO A 291 -27.04 5.59 5.87
CA PRO A 291 -27.57 4.33 6.43
C PRO A 291 -26.53 3.48 7.18
N SER A 292 -25.26 3.55 6.80
CA SER A 292 -24.16 2.88 7.52
C SER A 292 -23.85 3.56 8.85
N ALA A 293 -23.92 2.80 9.94
CA ALA A 293 -23.50 3.24 11.28
C ALA A 293 -22.02 3.61 11.32
N LEU A 294 -21.18 2.89 10.58
CA LEU A 294 -19.74 3.16 10.50
C LEU A 294 -19.48 4.56 9.92
N VAL A 295 -20.17 4.92 8.83
CA VAL A 295 -20.02 6.24 8.21
C VAL A 295 -20.53 7.34 9.15
N ARG A 296 -21.71 7.16 9.75
CA ARG A 296 -22.29 8.15 10.69
C ARG A 296 -21.36 8.43 11.87
N GLU A 297 -20.83 7.40 12.51
CA GLU A 297 -19.90 7.55 13.64
C GLU A 297 -18.68 8.42 13.29
N HIS A 298 -18.13 8.24 12.09
CA HIS A 298 -16.95 9.01 11.65
C HIS A 298 -17.31 10.44 11.25
N VAL A 299 -18.50 10.65 10.68
CA VAL A 299 -19.04 11.98 10.37
C VAL A 299 -19.35 12.76 11.65
N GLU A 300 -20.01 12.14 12.61
CA GLU A 300 -20.31 12.73 13.93
C GLU A 300 -19.03 13.11 14.68
N TRP A 301 -18.03 12.22 14.68
CA TRP A 301 -16.72 12.53 15.25
C TRP A 301 -16.05 13.70 14.53
N ALA A 302 -16.11 13.73 13.19
CA ALA A 302 -15.50 14.77 12.38
C ALA A 302 -16.12 16.14 12.66
N LEU A 303 -17.44 16.19 12.86
CA LEU A 303 -18.20 17.40 13.22
C LEU A 303 -18.11 17.78 14.71
N GLY A 304 -17.58 16.89 15.56
CA GLY A 304 -17.51 17.10 17.01
C GLY A 304 -18.85 16.89 17.74
N LEU A 305 -19.73 16.08 17.16
CA LEU A 305 -21.07 15.76 17.71
C LEU A 305 -21.05 14.55 18.64
N SER A 306 -19.99 13.75 18.62
CA SER A 306 -19.81 12.62 19.54
C SER A 306 -19.44 13.13 20.93
N ALA A 307 -20.23 12.77 21.95
CA ALA A 307 -19.83 12.95 23.35
C ALA A 307 -18.55 12.13 23.62
N GLY A 308 -17.60 12.73 24.32
CA GLY A 308 -16.31 12.12 24.66
C GLY A 308 -16.42 10.84 25.48
#